data_AF-A0A3B9Q204-F1
#
_entry.id   AF-A0A3B9Q204-F1
#
_cell.length_a   1.000
_cell.length_b   1.000
_cell.length_c   1.000
_cell.angle_alpha   90.00
_cell.angle_beta   90.00
_cell.angle_gamma   90.00
#
_symmetry.space_group_name_H-M   'P 1'
#
loop_
_entity.id
_entity.type
_entity.pdbx_description
1 polymer ?
#
loop_
_entity_poly.entity_id
_entity_poly.type
_entity_poly.pdbx_seq_one_letter_code
_entity_poly.pdbx_strand_id
1 'polypeptide(L)'
;MENGDLFKVHMPEVDIRGGLDKIFSQAKQLAEEETILADGSHLRHVVIISPGRLLLIKDSYPPDTLPSENRTVLEELIPSHRSLKIAVITYTFLDALRLDVRKAIPFFDYLLGFTCIGHAVWIFEGHSSVLEMGCHGADFVLIDQRMLPFLEPDWEKRIKGIASVQQVRIITIAE
;
A
#
# COMPACT_ATOMS: atom_id res chain seq x y z
N MET A 1 -4.16 14.28 -22.69
CA MET A 1 -3.21 13.18 -22.44
C MET A 1 -3.81 11.94 -23.08
N GLU A 2 -3.07 11.25 -23.94
CA GLU A 2 -3.49 9.93 -24.41
C GLU A 2 -3.46 8.96 -23.22
N ASN A 3 -4.45 8.06 -23.11
CA ASN A 3 -4.60 7.16 -21.95
C ASN A 3 -3.36 6.29 -21.66
N GLY A 4 -2.46 6.09 -22.63
CA GLY A 4 -1.20 5.35 -22.44
C GLY A 4 -0.17 6.05 -21.57
N ASP A 5 -0.16 7.39 -21.54
CA ASP A 5 0.80 8.17 -20.74
C ASP A 5 0.44 8.14 -19.24
N LEU A 6 -0.85 7.99 -18.92
CA LEU A 6 -1.34 8.05 -17.56
C LEU A 6 -0.79 6.93 -16.65
N PHE A 7 -0.59 5.74 -17.22
CA PHE A 7 -0.08 4.56 -16.51
C PHE A 7 1.44 4.40 -16.63
N LYS A 8 2.13 5.33 -17.30
CA LYS A 8 3.58 5.33 -17.36
C LYS A 8 4.13 5.74 -16.00
N VAL A 9 4.76 4.77 -15.34
CA VAL A 9 5.27 4.94 -13.98
C VAL A 9 6.38 6.00 -13.95
N HIS A 10 6.30 6.88 -12.96
CA HIS A 10 7.28 7.90 -12.61
C HIS A 10 7.10 8.29 -11.14
N MET A 11 8.06 9.00 -10.54
CA MET A 11 7.81 9.67 -9.26
C MET A 11 6.89 10.88 -9.49
N PRO A 12 5.66 10.88 -8.96
CA PRO A 12 4.75 12.00 -9.15
C PRO A 12 5.22 13.24 -8.40
N GLU A 13 4.76 14.41 -8.83
CA GLU A 13 4.89 15.62 -8.01
C GLU A 13 4.09 15.45 -6.71
N VAL A 14 4.74 15.75 -5.59
CA VAL A 14 4.17 15.56 -4.26
C VAL A 14 3.95 16.88 -3.55
N ASP A 15 2.89 16.95 -2.76
CA ASP A 15 2.67 18.07 -1.83
C ASP A 15 3.58 17.90 -0.60
N ILE A 16 4.48 18.86 -0.40
CA ILE A 16 5.42 18.94 0.72
C ILE A 16 5.05 20.16 1.57
N ARG A 17 4.41 19.90 2.69
CA ARG A 17 3.95 20.92 3.64
C ARG A 17 4.06 20.43 5.08
N GLY A 18 3.82 21.30 6.06
CA GLY A 18 3.73 20.87 7.45
C GLY A 18 2.54 19.93 7.70
N GLY A 19 2.66 19.05 8.71
CA GLY A 19 1.56 18.17 9.14
C GLY A 19 1.44 16.83 8.41
N LEU A 20 2.40 16.48 7.54
CA LEU A 20 2.41 15.17 6.87
C LEU A 20 2.44 14.00 7.86
N ASP A 21 3.09 14.17 9.01
CA ASP A 21 3.11 13.19 10.10
C ASP A 21 1.70 12.78 10.54
N LYS A 22 0.79 13.75 10.66
CA LYS A 22 -0.61 13.49 11.02
C LYS A 22 -1.34 12.73 9.94
N ILE A 23 -1.10 13.04 8.67
CA ILE A 23 -1.73 12.36 7.52
C ILE A 23 -1.30 10.90 7.49
N PHE A 24 0.00 10.62 7.64
CA PHE A 24 0.50 9.25 7.65
C PHE A 24 0.07 8.48 8.90
N SER A 25 0.03 9.11 10.08
CA SER A 25 -0.52 8.48 11.28
C SER A 25 -2.01 8.16 11.12
N GLN A 26 -2.80 9.07 10.55
CA GLN A 26 -4.22 8.85 10.26
C GLN A 26 -4.40 7.70 9.26
N ALA A 27 -3.60 7.64 8.19
CA ALA A 27 -3.68 6.57 7.21
C ALA A 27 -3.40 5.18 7.84
N LYS A 28 -2.41 5.10 8.73
CA LYS A 28 -2.07 3.86 9.44
C LYS A 28 -3.16 3.44 10.41
N GLN A 29 -3.72 4.39 11.17
CA GLN A 29 -4.85 4.12 12.05
C GLN A 29 -6.05 3.62 11.26
N LEU A 30 -6.41 4.32 10.18
CA LEU A 30 -7.50 3.88 9.30
C LEU A 30 -7.23 2.47 8.78
N ALA A 31 -6.02 2.14 8.33
CA ALA A 31 -5.70 0.79 7.83
C ALA A 31 -5.86 -0.34 8.86
N GLU A 32 -5.94 -0.02 10.15
CA GLU A 32 -6.22 -0.97 11.24
C GLU A 32 -7.72 -1.06 11.57
N GLU A 33 -8.54 -0.12 11.10
CA GLU A 33 -9.98 -0.06 11.30
C GLU A 33 -10.74 -0.95 10.30
N GLU A 34 -12.05 -1.10 10.53
CA GLU A 34 -12.96 -1.91 9.71
C GLU A 34 -14.18 -1.08 9.30
N THR A 35 -14.62 -1.25 8.06
CA THR A 35 -15.91 -0.73 7.57
C THR A 35 -17.01 -1.71 7.96
N ILE A 36 -18.00 -1.25 8.73
CA ILE A 36 -19.17 -2.04 9.11
C ILE A 36 -20.30 -1.78 8.11
N LEU A 37 -20.75 -2.82 7.42
CA LEU A 37 -21.86 -2.76 6.48
C LEU A 37 -23.22 -2.81 7.20
N ALA A 38 -24.29 -2.45 6.47
CA ALA A 38 -25.65 -2.45 7.00
C ALA A 38 -26.16 -3.84 7.44
N ASP A 39 -25.61 -4.91 6.87
CA ASP A 39 -25.90 -6.30 7.25
C ASP A 39 -25.05 -6.80 8.43
N GLY A 40 -24.21 -5.93 9.01
CA GLY A 40 -23.30 -6.25 10.10
C GLY A 40 -21.98 -6.89 9.67
N SER A 41 -21.73 -7.06 8.36
CA SER A 41 -20.45 -7.57 7.88
C SER A 41 -19.33 -6.57 8.13
N HIS A 42 -18.15 -7.08 8.46
CA HIS A 42 -16.94 -6.29 8.68
C HIS A 42 -16.02 -6.42 7.48
N LEU A 43 -15.70 -5.30 6.83
CA LEU A 43 -14.71 -5.23 5.77
C LEU A 43 -13.44 -4.57 6.32
N ARG A 44 -12.29 -5.12 5.97
CA ARG A 44 -11.02 -4.40 6.10
C ARG A 44 -10.78 -3.61 4.84
N HIS A 45 -9.76 -2.78 4.82
CA HIS A 45 -9.49 -1.95 3.65
C HIS A 45 -8.02 -1.62 3.49
N VAL A 46 -7.69 -1.29 2.26
CA VAL A 46 -6.41 -0.68 1.90
C VAL A 46 -6.58 0.84 1.97
N VAL A 47 -5.62 1.53 2.58
CA VAL A 47 -5.56 3.00 2.58
C VAL A 47 -4.48 3.49 1.64
N ILE A 48 -4.85 4.28 0.63
CA ILE A 48 -3.92 4.87 -0.33
C ILE A 48 -3.71 6.34 0.00
N ILE A 49 -2.46 6.74 0.19
CA ILE A 49 -2.04 8.13 0.34
C ILE A 49 -1.62 8.61 -1.04
N SER A 50 -2.37 9.54 -1.61
CA SER A 50 -2.03 10.13 -2.90
C SER A 50 -0.83 11.10 -2.77
N PRO A 51 -0.18 11.48 -3.89
CA PRO A 51 0.89 12.48 -3.89
C PRO A 51 0.44 13.85 -3.36
N GLY A 52 -0.83 14.21 -3.63
CA GLY A 52 -1.51 15.37 -3.05
C GLY A 52 -2.05 15.16 -1.64
N ARG A 53 -1.66 14.06 -0.97
CA ARG A 53 -1.94 13.73 0.43
C ARG A 53 -3.42 13.53 0.76
N LEU A 54 -4.21 13.14 -0.23
CA LEU A 54 -5.56 12.64 -0.02
C LEU A 54 -5.51 11.17 0.42
N LEU A 55 -6.35 10.80 1.37
CA LEU A 55 -6.54 9.41 1.80
C LEU A 55 -7.69 8.81 0.99
N LEU A 56 -7.42 7.74 0.26
CA LEU A 56 -8.42 6.95 -0.45
C LEU A 56 -8.56 5.60 0.25
N ILE A 57 -9.79 5.22 0.60
CA ILE A 57 -10.08 3.93 1.22
C ILE A 57 -10.66 3.00 0.14
N LYS A 58 -10.18 1.76 0.11
CA LYS A 58 -10.69 0.70 -0.75
C LYS A 58 -10.99 -0.52 0.10
N ASP A 59 -12.28 -0.75 0.31
CA ASP A 59 -12.77 -1.91 1.04
C ASP A 59 -12.37 -3.21 0.37
N SER A 60 -12.00 -4.17 1.21
CA SER A 60 -11.77 -5.56 0.87
C SER A 60 -13.10 -6.29 0.68
N TYR A 61 -12.99 -7.59 0.46
CA TYR A 61 -14.13 -8.49 0.51
C TYR A 61 -14.36 -8.96 1.96
N PRO A 62 -15.56 -9.43 2.32
CA PRO A 62 -15.77 -10.07 3.60
C PRO A 62 -14.77 -11.24 3.77
N PRO A 63 -14.12 -11.41 4.94
CA PRO A 63 -13.05 -12.40 5.12
C PRO A 63 -13.45 -13.83 4.73
N ASP A 64 -14.71 -14.19 4.98
CA ASP A 64 -15.27 -15.53 4.71
C ASP A 64 -15.53 -15.81 3.23
N THR A 65 -15.36 -14.81 2.36
CA THR A 65 -15.54 -14.96 0.90
C THR A 65 -14.25 -15.32 0.16
N LEU A 66 -13.11 -15.29 0.83
CA LEU A 66 -11.82 -15.62 0.23
C LEU A 66 -11.66 -17.16 0.13
N PRO A 67 -11.54 -17.74 -1.07
CA PRO A 67 -11.32 -19.18 -1.23
C PRO A 67 -10.06 -19.66 -0.50
N SER A 68 -10.09 -20.87 0.06
CA SER A 68 -8.98 -21.45 0.83
C SER A 68 -7.66 -21.54 0.05
N GLU A 69 -7.74 -21.82 -1.26
CA GLU A 69 -6.58 -21.84 -2.16
C GLU A 69 -5.93 -20.46 -2.23
N ASN A 70 -6.72 -19.40 -2.42
CA ASN A 70 -6.23 -18.01 -2.45
C ASN A 70 -5.67 -17.57 -1.10
N ARG A 71 -6.30 -17.98 0.02
CA ARG A 71 -5.77 -17.75 1.36
C ARG A 71 -4.39 -18.38 1.52
N THR A 72 -4.21 -19.62 1.09
CA THR A 72 -2.92 -20.34 1.20
C THR A 72 -1.82 -19.60 0.44
N VAL A 73 -2.09 -19.17 -0.80
CA VAL A 73 -1.13 -18.38 -1.60
C VAL A 73 -0.76 -17.07 -0.91
N LEU A 74 -1.72 -16.37 -0.31
CA LEU A 74 -1.46 -15.13 0.43
C LEU A 74 -0.62 -15.39 1.70
N GLU A 75 -0.90 -16.48 2.42
CA GLU A 75 -0.19 -16.86 3.65
C GLU A 75 1.25 -17.34 3.39
N GLU A 76 1.51 -17.93 2.23
CA GLU A 76 2.87 -18.23 1.75
C GLU A 76 3.68 -16.96 1.47
N LEU A 77 3.03 -15.92 0.95
CA LEU A 77 3.67 -14.63 0.73
C LEU A 77 3.90 -13.88 2.05
N ILE A 78 2.87 -13.73 2.87
CA ILE A 78 2.93 -13.01 4.15
C ILE A 78 2.17 -13.83 5.20
N PRO A 79 2.85 -14.32 6.26
CA PRO A 79 2.21 -15.17 7.27
C PRO A 79 1.06 -14.46 8.01
N SER A 80 -0.10 -15.13 8.14
CA SER A 80 -1.31 -14.61 8.79
C SER A 80 -1.44 -14.92 10.29
N HIS A 81 -0.44 -15.58 10.91
CA HIS A 81 -0.49 -15.96 12.34
C HIS A 81 -0.65 -14.77 13.30
N ARG A 82 -0.29 -13.56 12.85
CA ARG A 82 -0.55 -12.29 13.52
C ARG A 82 -0.91 -11.22 12.48
N SER A 83 -1.69 -10.23 12.90
CA SER A 83 -1.86 -9.02 12.08
C SER A 83 -0.52 -8.32 11.92
N LEU A 84 -0.20 -7.92 10.69
CA LEU A 84 1.05 -7.26 10.32
C LEU A 84 0.71 -5.92 9.70
N LYS A 85 1.58 -4.95 9.95
CA LYS A 85 1.50 -3.61 9.39
C LYS A 85 2.34 -3.54 8.12
N ILE A 86 1.70 -3.35 6.98
CA ILE A 86 2.33 -3.44 5.65
C ILE A 86 2.29 -2.05 5.00
N ALA A 87 3.47 -1.46 4.84
CA ALA A 87 3.64 -0.28 4.00
C ALA A 87 3.94 -0.71 2.56
N VAL A 88 3.27 -0.09 1.59
CA VAL A 88 3.44 -0.38 0.17
C VAL A 88 3.92 0.86 -0.58
N ILE A 89 5.01 0.73 -1.31
CA ILE A 89 5.53 1.74 -2.23
C ILE A 89 5.15 1.34 -3.65
N THR A 90 4.29 2.12 -4.31
CA THR A 90 3.82 1.86 -5.68
C THR A 90 3.33 3.16 -6.33
N TYR A 91 2.88 3.09 -7.57
CA TYR A 91 2.44 4.24 -8.33
C TYR A 91 1.05 4.71 -7.88
N THR A 92 1.01 5.81 -7.11
CA THR A 92 -0.23 6.37 -6.53
C THR A 92 -0.75 7.62 -7.25
N PHE A 93 -0.37 7.84 -8.51
CA PHE A 93 -0.83 9.01 -9.27
C PHE A 93 -2.37 9.03 -9.37
N LEU A 94 -2.97 10.12 -8.87
CA LEU A 94 -4.40 10.15 -8.55
C LEU A 94 -5.29 9.89 -9.77
N ASP A 95 -4.95 10.45 -10.93
CA ASP A 95 -5.74 10.27 -12.14
C ASP A 95 -5.65 8.84 -12.68
N ALA A 96 -4.49 8.17 -12.53
CA ALA A 96 -4.34 6.76 -12.87
C ALA A 96 -5.17 5.87 -11.91
N LEU A 97 -5.12 6.14 -10.61
CA LEU A 97 -5.92 5.42 -9.60
C LEU A 97 -7.43 5.57 -9.83
N ARG A 98 -7.88 6.75 -10.26
CA ARG A 98 -9.28 7.02 -10.57
C ARG A 98 -9.75 6.31 -11.82
N LEU A 99 -8.89 6.24 -12.84
CA LEU A 99 -9.22 5.57 -14.09
C LEU A 99 -9.24 4.04 -13.93
N ASP A 100 -8.17 3.48 -13.36
CA ASP A 100 -8.05 2.03 -13.13
C ASP A 100 -6.96 1.73 -12.09
N VAL A 101 -7.39 1.44 -10.85
CA VAL A 101 -6.48 1.10 -9.75
C VAL A 101 -5.63 -0.14 -10.04
N ARG A 102 -6.13 -1.12 -10.81
CA ARG A 102 -5.38 -2.35 -11.12
C ARG A 102 -4.34 -2.13 -12.19
N LYS A 103 -4.54 -1.17 -13.10
CA LYS A 103 -3.46 -0.77 -14.02
C LYS A 103 -2.40 0.08 -13.33
N ALA A 104 -2.82 0.97 -12.42
CA ALA A 104 -1.90 1.75 -11.61
C ALA A 104 -1.07 0.84 -10.66
N ILE A 105 -1.72 -0.13 -10.01
CA ILE A 105 -1.16 -1.07 -9.03
C ILE A 105 -1.55 -2.51 -9.42
N PRO A 106 -0.75 -3.23 -10.24
CA PRO A 106 -1.17 -4.52 -10.79
C PRO A 106 -1.23 -5.68 -9.79
N PHE A 107 -0.69 -5.50 -8.58
CA PHE A 107 -0.87 -6.44 -7.46
C PHE A 107 -1.95 -6.00 -6.47
N PHE A 108 -2.83 -5.06 -6.85
CA PHE A 108 -3.82 -4.50 -5.92
C PHE A 108 -4.73 -5.56 -5.29
N ASP A 109 -5.08 -6.62 -6.03
CA ASP A 109 -5.92 -7.71 -5.50
C ASP A 109 -5.20 -8.54 -4.42
N TYR A 110 -3.87 -8.67 -4.49
CA TYR A 110 -3.09 -9.25 -3.38
C TYR A 110 -3.13 -8.36 -2.14
N LEU A 111 -3.12 -7.03 -2.31
CA LEU A 111 -3.21 -6.09 -1.18
C LEU A 111 -4.57 -6.17 -0.49
N LEU A 112 -5.66 -6.24 -1.26
CA LEU A 112 -6.99 -6.54 -0.71
C LEU A 112 -7.01 -7.91 -0.03
N GLY A 113 -6.39 -8.92 -0.63
CA GLY A 113 -6.23 -10.26 -0.03
C GLY A 113 -5.53 -10.22 1.32
N PHE A 114 -4.43 -9.46 1.45
CA PHE A 114 -3.72 -9.28 2.72
C PHE A 114 -4.61 -8.64 3.79
N THR A 115 -5.45 -7.67 3.41
CA THR A 115 -6.42 -7.11 4.34
C THR A 115 -7.50 -8.13 4.73
N CYS A 116 -7.98 -8.96 3.81
CA CYS A 116 -8.95 -10.04 4.11
C CYS A 116 -8.41 -11.06 5.13
N ILE A 117 -7.11 -11.35 5.12
CA ILE A 117 -6.47 -12.26 6.10
C ILE A 117 -6.01 -11.56 7.39
N GLY A 118 -6.37 -10.28 7.57
CA GLY A 118 -6.23 -9.57 8.83
C GLY A 118 -5.04 -8.63 8.93
N HIS A 119 -4.32 -8.34 7.85
CA HIS A 119 -3.23 -7.35 7.86
C HIS A 119 -3.76 -5.92 7.70
N ALA A 120 -3.00 -4.95 8.19
CA ALA A 120 -3.24 -3.52 7.95
C ALA A 120 -2.34 -3.06 6.79
N VAL A 121 -2.92 -2.46 5.75
CA VAL A 121 -2.20 -2.12 4.52
C VAL A 121 -2.38 -0.64 4.19
N TRP A 122 -1.28 0.11 4.10
CA TRP A 122 -1.28 1.46 3.55
C TRP A 122 -0.27 1.63 2.41
N ILE A 123 -0.62 2.50 1.47
CA ILE A 123 0.08 2.67 0.20
C ILE A 123 0.51 4.13 0.02
N PHE A 124 1.72 4.36 -0.48
CA PHE A 124 2.21 5.68 -0.86
C PHE A 124 3.24 5.58 -2.00
N GLU A 125 3.71 6.72 -2.51
CA GLU A 125 4.56 6.81 -3.70
C GLU A 125 6.05 6.55 -3.45
N GLY A 126 6.51 6.56 -2.19
CA GLY A 126 7.93 6.36 -1.85
C GLY A 126 8.83 7.59 -2.01
N HIS A 127 8.27 8.79 -2.22
CA HIS A 127 9.06 10.01 -2.37
C HIS A 127 9.97 10.26 -1.16
N SER A 128 11.17 10.77 -1.41
CA SER A 128 12.25 10.91 -0.41
C SER A 128 11.87 11.71 0.84
N SER A 129 10.99 12.71 0.68
CA SER A 129 10.47 13.56 1.75
C SER A 129 9.54 12.84 2.73
N VAL A 130 8.96 11.70 2.35
CA VAL A 130 8.02 10.93 3.18
C VAL A 130 8.42 9.47 3.34
N LEU A 131 9.52 9.01 2.73
CA LEU A 131 9.93 7.60 2.73
C LEU A 131 9.97 6.99 4.14
N GLU A 132 10.71 7.61 5.05
CA GLU A 132 10.83 7.11 6.43
C GLU A 132 9.51 7.21 7.19
N MET A 133 8.76 8.30 6.98
CA MET A 133 7.45 8.49 7.60
C MET A 133 6.44 7.43 7.15
N GLY A 134 6.44 7.10 5.86
CA GLY A 134 5.59 6.08 5.27
C GLY A 134 5.94 4.68 5.76
N CYS A 135 7.22 4.36 5.93
CA CYS A 135 7.67 3.06 6.41
C CYS A 135 7.69 2.93 7.94
N HIS A 136 7.68 4.02 8.69
CA HIS A 136 7.74 4.00 10.15
C HIS A 136 6.57 3.21 10.76
N GLY A 137 6.88 2.21 11.58
CA GLY A 137 5.89 1.37 12.25
C GLY A 137 5.33 0.23 11.38
N ALA A 138 5.83 0.06 10.16
CA ALA A 138 5.54 -1.14 9.37
C ALA A 138 6.38 -2.33 9.87
N ASP A 139 5.79 -3.52 9.88
CA ASP A 139 6.49 -4.80 10.01
C ASP A 139 7.12 -5.20 8.66
N PHE A 140 6.41 -4.91 7.57
CA PHE A 140 6.79 -5.25 6.20
C PHE A 140 6.72 -4.04 5.29
N VAL A 141 7.69 -3.92 4.38
CA VAL A 141 7.65 -2.97 3.27
C VAL A 141 7.62 -3.73 1.95
N LEU A 142 6.56 -3.53 1.17
CA LEU A 142 6.45 -4.04 -0.20
C LEU A 142 6.73 -2.91 -1.17
N ILE A 143 7.57 -3.17 -2.18
CA ILE A 143 7.95 -2.17 -3.18
C ILE A 143 7.63 -2.70 -4.56
N ASP A 144 6.81 -1.97 -5.31
CA ASP A 144 6.59 -2.22 -6.73
C ASP A 144 7.91 -2.04 -7.48
N GLN A 145 8.37 -3.07 -8.18
CA GLN A 145 9.62 -3.00 -8.95
C GLN A 145 9.65 -1.82 -9.92
N ARG A 146 8.50 -1.41 -10.45
CA ARG A 146 8.38 -0.30 -11.42
C ARG A 146 8.69 1.05 -10.78
N MET A 147 8.54 1.17 -9.46
CA MET A 147 8.89 2.38 -8.71
C MET A 147 10.36 2.43 -8.28
N LEU A 148 11.07 1.30 -8.24
CA LEU A 148 12.46 1.23 -7.77
C LEU A 148 13.41 2.21 -8.48
N PRO A 149 13.37 2.41 -9.81
CA PRO A 149 14.27 3.34 -10.49
C PRO A 149 14.08 4.80 -10.08
N PHE A 150 12.96 5.12 -9.42
CA PHE A 150 12.60 6.48 -9.02
C PHE A 150 12.81 6.75 -7.52
N LEU A 151 13.24 5.75 -6.75
CA LEU A 151 13.62 5.93 -5.36
C LEU A 151 15.05 6.47 -5.26
N GLU A 152 15.32 7.28 -4.22
CA GLU A 152 16.68 7.78 -3.94
C GLU A 152 17.67 6.62 -3.73
N PRO A 153 18.93 6.71 -4.19
CA PRO A 153 19.88 5.59 -4.13
C PRO A 153 20.08 4.95 -2.74
N ASP A 154 19.82 5.69 -1.67
CA ASP A 154 19.95 5.22 -0.28
C ASP A 154 18.64 4.72 0.34
N TRP A 155 17.55 4.60 -0.44
CA TRP A 155 16.23 4.21 0.03
C TRP A 155 16.26 2.96 0.90
N GLU A 156 17.03 1.94 0.50
CA GLU A 156 17.07 0.66 1.20
C GLU A 156 17.70 0.80 2.58
N LYS A 157 18.78 1.58 2.66
CA LYS A 157 19.46 1.89 3.93
C LYS A 157 18.52 2.65 4.86
N ARG A 158 17.78 3.63 4.33
CA ARG A 158 16.83 4.43 5.10
C ARG A 158 15.68 3.59 5.65
N ILE A 159 15.09 2.73 4.83
CA ILE A 159 14.01 1.82 5.26
C ILE A 159 14.51 0.80 6.28
N LYS A 160 15.64 0.12 6.03
CA LYS A 160 16.21 -0.87 6.94
C LYS A 160 16.71 -0.27 8.26
N GLY A 161 17.01 1.04 8.28
CA GLY A 161 17.33 1.78 9.51
C GLY A 161 16.14 1.96 10.45
N ILE A 162 14.91 1.72 9.98
CA ILE A 162 13.69 1.84 10.79
C ILE A 162 13.49 0.54 11.58
N ALA A 163 13.65 0.62 12.90
CA ALA A 163 13.69 -0.55 13.80
C ALA A 163 12.46 -1.47 13.73
N SER A 164 11.30 -0.98 13.32
CA SER A 164 10.08 -1.79 13.21
C SER A 164 10.06 -2.69 11.97
N VAL A 165 10.81 -2.34 10.93
CA VAL A 165 10.75 -3.02 9.63
C VAL A 165 11.54 -4.32 9.70
N GLN A 166 10.82 -5.44 9.73
CA GLN A 166 11.42 -6.78 9.78
C GLN A 166 11.85 -7.26 8.40
N GLN A 167 11.09 -6.90 7.36
CA GLN A 167 11.35 -7.36 6.01
C GLN A 167 11.00 -6.31 4.94
N VAL A 168 11.85 -6.22 3.92
CA VAL A 168 11.60 -5.46 2.70
C VAL A 168 11.53 -6.45 1.54
N ARG A 169 10.49 -6.36 0.70
CA ARG A 169 10.33 -7.22 -0.48
C ARG A 169 10.01 -6.38 -1.70
N ILE A 170 10.66 -6.71 -2.81
CA ILE A 170 10.35 -6.17 -4.12
C ILE A 170 9.30 -7.09 -4.75
N ILE A 171 8.19 -6.50 -5.20
CA ILE A 171 7.12 -7.19 -5.90
C ILE A 171 7.34 -7.01 -7.40
N THR A 172 7.61 -8.13 -8.05
CA THR A 172 7.73 -8.25 -9.50
C THR A 172 6.45 -8.84 -10.04
N ILE A 173 5.85 -8.17 -11.02
CA ILE A 173 4.75 -8.71 -11.79
C ILE A 173 5.31 -8.99 -13.18
N ALA A 174 5.11 -10.22 -13.66
CA ALA A 174 5.39 -10.55 -15.04
C ALA A 174 4.45 -9.73 -15.94
N GLU A 175 5.03 -8.93 -16.84
CA GLU A 175 4.28 -8.16 -17.84
C GLU A 175 3.58 -9.08 -18.85
#